data_AF-A0A7C5HKH7-F1
#
_entry.id   AF-A0A7C5HKH7-F1
#
_cell.length_a   1.000
_cell.length_b   1.000
_cell.length_c   1.000
_cell.angle_alpha   90.00
_cell.angle_beta   90.00
_cell.angle_gamma   90.00
#
_symmetry.space_group_name_H-M   'P 1'
#
loop_
_entity.id
_entity.type
_entity.pdbx_description
1 polymer ?
#
loop_
_entity_poly.entity_id
_entity_poly.type
_entity_poly.pdbx_seq_one_letter_code
_entity_poly.pdbx_strand_id
1 'polypeptide(L)'
;MNAATGKHCVLIMDGAAGWPLQQRRGRTCLELAHTPNLDALVREGFLGKVRTVPVGMEPSSACACMSLLGYDPTVYYRGRGSIEARSMEIPVAKNQVVFRCNLVSIRDGRMHSYSAGYISNEESHELIRALNAALGDDDVRFFPGISYRHICRLTDHMEALEAECTPAHDIPGGAISDYLPRGNGAGFLRELMARSVDVLASHPVNRVREERGDVPANMIWLFWG
;
A
#
# COMPACT_ATOMS: atom_id res chain seq x y z
N MET A 1 19.15 40.27 -10.57
CA MET A 1 18.49 39.55 -11.69
C MET A 1 17.14 39.09 -11.19
N ASN A 2 16.05 39.70 -11.67
CA ASN A 2 14.70 39.23 -11.38
C ASN A 2 14.51 37.88 -12.08
N ALA A 3 14.39 36.80 -11.31
CA ALA A 3 13.93 35.53 -11.85
C ALA A 3 12.49 35.75 -12.34
N ALA A 4 12.26 35.59 -13.64
CA ALA A 4 10.91 35.54 -14.16
C ALA A 4 10.19 34.37 -13.49
N THR A 5 9.19 34.67 -12.67
CA THR A 5 8.38 33.67 -11.95
C THR A 5 7.35 33.08 -12.90
N GLY A 6 7.82 32.28 -13.85
CA GLY A 6 6.95 31.44 -14.67
C GLY A 6 6.19 30.44 -13.81
N LYS A 7 4.94 30.14 -14.19
CA LYS A 7 4.20 29.01 -13.64
C LYS A 7 4.75 27.74 -14.28
N HIS A 8 5.00 26.72 -13.47
CA HIS A 8 5.45 25.41 -13.94
C HIS A 8 4.31 24.41 -13.80
N CYS A 9 4.16 23.51 -14.77
CA CYS A 9 3.23 22.39 -14.72
C CYS A 9 4.03 21.10 -14.91
N VAL A 10 3.89 20.16 -13.96
CA VAL A 10 4.47 18.82 -14.06
C VAL A 10 3.31 17.85 -14.26
N LEU A 11 3.26 17.21 -15.43
CA LEU A 11 2.24 16.21 -15.77
C LEU A 11 2.86 14.81 -15.68
N ILE A 12 2.32 13.98 -14.79
CA ILE A 12 2.74 12.57 -14.64
C ILE A 12 1.62 11.69 -15.20
N MET A 13 1.94 10.90 -16.22
CA MET A 13 1.04 9.87 -16.75
C MET A 13 1.41 8.53 -16.11
N ASP A 14 0.71 8.16 -15.03
CA ASP A 14 0.99 6.92 -14.30
C ASP A 14 0.81 5.70 -15.20
N GLY A 15 1.76 4.77 -15.16
CA GLY A 15 1.76 3.57 -16.00
C GLY A 15 1.89 3.80 -17.51
N ALA A 16 2.26 5.00 -17.98
CA ALA A 16 2.35 5.28 -19.41
C ALA A 16 3.48 4.52 -20.13
N ALA A 17 4.56 4.22 -19.42
CA ALA A 17 5.63 3.37 -19.94
C ALA A 17 5.15 1.92 -20.02
N GLY A 18 5.46 1.25 -21.12
CA GLY A 18 5.07 -0.15 -21.32
C GLY A 18 6.02 -0.88 -22.25
N TRP A 19 5.91 -2.21 -22.25
CA TRP A 19 6.71 -3.06 -23.12
C TRP A 19 6.18 -3.05 -24.56
N PRO A 20 7.06 -3.23 -25.56
CA PRO A 20 6.68 -3.54 -26.93
C PRO A 20 5.68 -4.70 -27.02
N LEU A 21 4.56 -4.47 -27.71
CA LEU A 21 3.56 -5.51 -27.96
C LEU A 21 3.95 -6.27 -29.23
N GLN A 22 4.33 -7.55 -29.09
CA GLN A 22 4.75 -8.38 -30.22
C GLN A 22 3.68 -8.46 -31.33
N GLN A 23 2.39 -8.62 -30.95
CA GLN A 23 1.29 -8.67 -31.92
C GLN A 23 1.02 -7.33 -32.62
N ARG A 24 1.65 -6.23 -32.18
CA ARG A 24 1.49 -4.88 -32.73
C ARG A 24 2.80 -4.34 -33.31
N ARG A 25 3.56 -5.22 -33.97
CA ARG A 25 4.82 -4.89 -34.65
C ARG A 25 5.87 -4.28 -33.70
N GLY A 26 5.87 -4.71 -32.43
CA GLY A 26 6.82 -4.22 -31.43
C GLY A 26 6.58 -2.79 -30.96
N ARG A 27 5.41 -2.22 -31.18
CA ARG A 27 5.04 -0.90 -30.64
C ARG A 27 4.50 -1.01 -29.22
N THR A 28 4.78 -0.02 -28.39
CA THR A 28 4.20 0.15 -27.06
C THR A 28 2.75 0.67 -27.13
N CYS A 29 2.02 0.58 -26.01
CA CYS A 29 0.67 1.16 -25.93
C CYS A 29 0.66 2.67 -26.21
N LEU A 30 1.64 3.41 -25.68
CA LEU A 30 1.74 4.86 -25.87
C LEU A 30 2.03 5.22 -27.33
N GLU A 31 2.90 4.47 -28.01
CA GLU A 31 3.14 4.67 -29.45
C GLU A 31 1.90 4.36 -30.30
N LEU A 32 1.08 3.38 -29.91
CA LEU A 32 -0.14 3.01 -30.64
C LEU A 32 -1.29 3.98 -30.41
N ALA A 33 -1.27 4.72 -29.30
CA ALA A 33 -2.29 5.69 -28.95
C ALA A 33 -2.26 6.89 -29.91
N HIS A 34 -3.43 7.48 -30.16
CA HIS A 34 -3.52 8.73 -30.91
C HIS A 34 -3.31 9.91 -29.94
N THR A 35 -2.09 10.46 -29.91
CA THR A 35 -1.66 11.47 -28.93
C THR A 35 -1.22 12.79 -29.56
N PRO A 36 -2.05 13.45 -30.38
CA PRO A 36 -1.63 14.60 -31.19
C PRO A 36 -1.09 15.77 -30.34
N ASN A 37 -1.58 15.95 -29.12
CA ASN A 37 -1.11 16.99 -28.20
C ASN A 37 0.26 16.67 -27.60
N LEU A 38 0.55 15.41 -27.26
CA LEU A 38 1.89 15.01 -26.80
C LEU A 38 2.88 15.12 -27.97
N ASP A 39 2.46 14.72 -29.16
CA ASP A 39 3.29 14.82 -30.37
C ASP A 39 3.62 16.29 -30.71
N ALA A 40 2.66 17.21 -30.51
CA ALA A 40 2.88 18.64 -30.67
C ALA A 40 3.87 19.19 -29.63
N LEU A 41 3.70 18.82 -28.36
CA LEU A 41 4.62 19.23 -27.27
C LEU A 41 6.07 18.79 -27.54
N VAL A 42 6.26 17.61 -28.12
CA VAL A 42 7.59 17.12 -28.50
C VAL A 42 8.24 17.97 -29.58
N ARG A 43 7.48 18.49 -30.55
CA ARG A 43 8.01 19.32 -31.64
C ARG A 43 8.48 20.70 -31.16
N GLU A 44 7.86 21.21 -30.09
CA GLU A 44 8.16 22.53 -29.52
C GLU A 44 9.08 22.45 -28.28
N GLY A 45 9.46 21.24 -27.87
CA GLY A 45 10.19 20.98 -26.63
C GLY A 45 11.40 20.08 -26.81
N PHE A 46 11.79 19.43 -25.72
CA PHE A 46 12.87 18.45 -25.70
C PHE A 46 12.38 17.12 -25.11
N LEU A 47 12.93 16.03 -25.62
CA LEU A 47 12.65 14.68 -25.16
C LEU A 47 13.87 14.09 -24.46
N GLY A 48 13.63 13.45 -23.32
CA GLY A 48 14.64 12.69 -22.59
C GLY A 48 14.04 11.48 -21.91
N LYS A 49 14.91 10.56 -21.48
CA LYS A 49 14.54 9.47 -20.59
C LYS A 49 14.96 9.85 -19.18
N VAL A 50 14.07 9.61 -18.22
CA VAL A 50 14.33 9.83 -16.80
C VAL A 50 14.21 8.51 -16.05
N ARG A 51 15.11 8.28 -15.10
CA ARG A 51 14.98 7.24 -14.08
C ARG A 51 14.46 7.91 -12.81
N THR A 52 13.21 7.68 -12.47
CA THR A 52 12.54 8.31 -11.32
C THR A 52 12.70 7.50 -10.03
N VAL A 53 13.07 6.23 -10.13
CA VAL A 53 13.37 5.36 -8.98
C VAL A 53 14.86 5.02 -8.99
N PRO A 54 15.63 5.36 -7.94
CA PRO A 54 17.04 5.00 -7.86
C PRO A 54 17.28 3.50 -7.93
N VAL A 55 18.48 3.12 -8.37
CA VAL A 55 18.89 1.72 -8.45
C VAL A 55 18.89 1.10 -7.05
N GLY A 56 18.32 -0.09 -6.92
CA GLY A 56 18.23 -0.81 -5.65
C GLY A 56 17.05 -0.41 -4.76
N MET A 57 16.22 0.55 -5.18
CA MET A 57 14.97 0.88 -4.50
C MET A 57 13.78 0.15 -5.13
N GLU A 58 12.74 -0.06 -4.32
CA GLU A 58 11.45 -0.57 -4.77
C GLU A 58 10.87 0.34 -5.89
N PRO A 59 10.42 -0.22 -7.03
CA PRO A 59 9.81 0.54 -8.11
C PRO A 59 8.37 0.98 -7.76
N SER A 60 8.23 1.91 -6.81
CA SER A 60 6.95 2.42 -6.32
C SER A 60 6.68 3.86 -6.76
N SER A 61 5.39 4.20 -6.92
CA SER A 61 4.97 5.57 -7.23
C SER A 61 5.42 6.58 -6.16
N ALA A 62 5.57 6.13 -4.90
CA ALA A 62 6.06 6.99 -3.81
C ALA A 62 7.51 7.44 -4.05
N CYS A 63 8.42 6.49 -4.32
CA CYS A 63 9.81 6.79 -4.68
C CYS A 63 9.90 7.66 -5.95
N ALA A 64 9.11 7.32 -6.97
CA ALA A 64 9.09 8.05 -8.24
C ALA A 64 8.65 9.51 -8.08
N CYS A 65 7.54 9.75 -7.38
CA CYS A 65 7.02 11.10 -7.13
C CYS A 65 7.96 11.90 -6.23
N MET A 66 8.58 11.28 -5.23
CA MET A 66 9.56 11.95 -4.36
C MET A 66 10.75 12.49 -5.17
N SER A 67 11.32 11.68 -6.07
CA SER A 67 12.38 12.11 -6.99
C SER A 67 11.93 13.24 -7.91
N LEU A 68 10.72 13.15 -8.47
CA LEU A 68 10.16 14.19 -9.37
C LEU A 68 9.91 15.52 -8.66
N LEU A 69 9.61 15.48 -7.36
CA LEU A 69 9.45 16.67 -6.51
C LEU A 69 10.80 17.24 -6.01
N GLY A 70 11.93 16.60 -6.35
CA GLY A 70 13.27 17.08 -6.02
C GLY A 70 13.84 16.56 -4.71
N TYR A 71 13.19 15.58 -4.06
CA TYR A 71 13.70 14.93 -2.85
C TYR A 71 14.46 13.66 -3.20
N ASP A 72 15.55 13.37 -2.48
CA ASP A 72 16.27 12.11 -2.61
C ASP A 72 15.55 10.98 -1.84
N PRO A 73 14.92 10.00 -2.52
CA PRO A 73 14.20 8.95 -1.84
C PRO A 73 15.14 8.01 -1.06
N THR A 74 16.44 7.95 -1.36
CA THR A 74 17.39 7.16 -0.55
C THR A 74 17.58 7.73 0.86
N VAL A 75 17.31 9.02 1.04
CA VAL A 75 17.40 9.73 2.32
C VAL A 75 16.04 9.83 3.01
N TYR A 76 14.99 10.12 2.23
CA TYR A 76 13.68 10.53 2.74
C TYR A 76 12.58 9.48 2.64
N TYR A 77 12.73 8.43 1.81
CA TYR A 77 11.71 7.38 1.74
C TYR A 77 11.77 6.51 2.99
N ARG A 78 10.66 6.49 3.73
CA ARG A 78 10.49 5.71 4.97
C ARG A 78 9.30 4.76 4.85
N GLY A 79 9.13 4.18 3.68
CA GLY A 79 8.02 3.29 3.36
C GLY A 79 6.70 4.01 3.08
N ARG A 80 5.82 3.35 2.33
CA ARG A 80 4.52 3.91 1.90
C ARG A 80 3.58 4.16 3.07
N GLY A 81 3.66 3.33 4.12
CA GLY A 81 2.84 3.49 5.33
C GLY A 81 2.95 4.88 5.96
N SER A 82 4.14 5.48 5.96
CA SER A 82 4.36 6.83 6.52
C SER A 82 3.66 7.95 5.74
N ILE A 83 3.60 7.82 4.42
CA ILE A 83 2.91 8.76 3.52
C ILE A 83 1.41 8.64 3.70
N GLU A 84 0.88 7.41 3.77
CA GLU A 84 -0.54 7.15 3.99
C GLU A 84 -0.98 7.67 5.36
N ALA A 85 -0.21 7.42 6.43
CA ALA A 85 -0.48 8.01 7.75
C ALA A 85 -0.53 9.54 7.72
N ARG A 86 0.40 10.19 7.02
CA ARG A 86 0.39 11.66 6.90
C ARG A 86 -0.86 12.16 6.16
N SER A 87 -1.32 11.44 5.12
CA SER A 87 -2.55 11.78 4.38
C SER A 87 -3.82 11.63 5.23
N MET A 88 -3.77 10.76 6.24
CA MET A 88 -4.84 10.54 7.22
C MET A 88 -4.68 11.41 8.48
N GLU A 89 -3.73 12.35 8.47
CA GLU A 89 -3.40 13.23 9.61
C GLU A 89 -3.01 12.47 10.89
N ILE A 90 -2.49 11.24 10.75
CA ILE A 90 -2.02 10.44 11.88
C ILE A 90 -0.63 10.94 12.30
N PRO A 91 -0.45 11.43 13.53
CA PRO A 91 0.87 11.81 14.02
C PRO A 91 1.71 10.56 14.28
N VAL A 92 2.97 10.61 13.83
CA VAL A 92 3.98 9.54 14.00
C VAL A 92 5.19 10.13 14.71
N ALA A 93 5.44 9.68 15.94
CA ALA A 93 6.62 10.06 16.71
C ALA A 93 7.88 9.34 16.22
N LYS A 94 9.07 9.78 16.67
CA LYS A 94 10.36 9.20 16.24
C LYS A 94 10.53 7.72 16.61
N ASN A 95 9.88 7.27 17.67
CA ASN A 95 9.88 5.89 18.14
C ASN A 95 8.66 5.10 17.64
N GLN A 96 7.93 5.63 16.65
CA GLN A 96 6.74 4.98 16.10
C GLN A 96 6.96 4.61 14.65
N VAL A 97 6.42 3.45 14.29
CA VAL A 97 6.42 2.93 12.92
C VAL A 97 5.00 2.68 12.46
N VAL A 98 4.79 2.69 11.15
CA VAL A 98 3.46 2.57 10.56
C VAL A 98 3.45 1.52 9.47
N PHE A 99 2.50 0.60 9.59
CA PHE A 99 2.22 -0.44 8.61
C PHE A 99 0.86 -0.19 7.97
N ARG A 100 0.75 -0.52 6.68
CA ARG A 100 -0.55 -0.75 6.07
C ARG A 100 -1.14 -2.01 6.69
N CYS A 101 -2.42 -1.93 7.00
CA CYS A 101 -3.19 -3.00 7.61
C CYS A 101 -4.38 -3.30 6.72
N ASN A 102 -4.27 -4.36 5.91
CA ASN A 102 -5.40 -4.79 5.12
C ASN A 102 -6.30 -5.73 5.92
N LEU A 103 -7.62 -5.53 5.87
CA LEU A 103 -8.58 -6.57 6.22
C LEU A 103 -8.66 -7.59 5.07
N VAL A 104 -8.32 -8.84 5.36
CA VAL A 104 -8.27 -9.91 4.36
C VAL A 104 -9.19 -11.07 4.75
N SER A 105 -9.45 -11.93 3.77
CA SER A 105 -10.16 -13.19 3.94
C SER A 105 -9.21 -14.35 3.63
N ILE A 106 -8.97 -15.19 4.63
CA ILE A 106 -8.19 -16.41 4.52
C ILE A 106 -9.14 -17.61 4.56
N ARG A 107 -8.95 -18.55 3.63
CA ARG A 107 -9.70 -19.82 3.59
C ARG A 107 -8.74 -20.95 3.33
N ASP A 108 -8.77 -22.00 4.15
CA ASP A 108 -7.92 -23.19 4.02
C ASP A 108 -6.41 -22.84 3.95
N GLY A 109 -5.98 -21.84 4.74
CA GLY A 109 -4.59 -21.36 4.75
C GLY A 109 -4.18 -20.57 3.50
N ARG A 110 -5.13 -20.14 2.67
CA ARG A 110 -4.88 -19.40 1.43
C ARG A 110 -5.57 -18.04 1.44
N MET A 111 -4.97 -17.07 0.74
CA MET A 111 -5.56 -15.74 0.53
C MET A 111 -6.79 -15.84 -0.38
N HIS A 112 -7.97 -16.00 0.22
CA HIS A 112 -9.24 -16.06 -0.49
C HIS A 112 -9.61 -14.70 -1.08
N SER A 113 -9.38 -13.62 -0.33
CA SER A 113 -9.55 -12.25 -0.80
C SER A 113 -8.64 -11.28 -0.05
N TYR A 114 -7.84 -10.51 -0.78
CA TYR A 114 -6.99 -9.46 -0.20
C TYR A 114 -7.77 -8.20 0.22
N SER A 115 -9.06 -8.14 -0.13
CA SER A 115 -9.94 -6.97 0.10
C SER A 115 -11.21 -7.31 0.87
N ALA A 116 -11.36 -8.57 1.30
CA ALA A 116 -12.60 -9.12 1.84
C ALA A 116 -13.82 -8.75 0.99
N GLY A 117 -13.72 -8.90 -0.34
CA GLY A 117 -14.80 -8.54 -1.26
C GLY A 117 -15.10 -7.05 -1.35
N TYR A 118 -14.07 -6.20 -1.21
CA TYR A 118 -14.22 -4.73 -1.15
C TYR A 118 -15.19 -4.29 -0.04
N ILE A 119 -14.96 -4.81 1.17
CA ILE A 119 -15.73 -4.47 2.39
C ILE A 119 -15.97 -2.95 2.49
N SER A 120 -17.18 -2.58 2.93
CA SER A 120 -17.58 -1.17 3.06
C SER A 120 -16.81 -0.46 4.19
N ASN A 121 -16.80 0.87 4.16
CA ASN A 121 -16.23 1.66 5.26
C ASN A 121 -16.97 1.40 6.57
N GLU A 122 -18.29 1.33 6.55
CA GLU A 122 -19.12 1.12 7.74
C GLU A 122 -18.72 -0.17 8.48
N GLU A 123 -18.66 -1.28 7.74
CA GLU A 123 -18.33 -2.59 8.31
C GLU A 123 -16.86 -2.71 8.71
N SER A 124 -15.94 -2.24 7.85
CA SER A 124 -14.51 -2.28 8.15
C SER A 124 -14.15 -1.42 9.36
N HIS A 125 -14.80 -0.26 9.55
CA HIS A 125 -14.54 0.62 10.69
C HIS A 125 -15.03 -0.02 12.00
N GLU A 126 -16.11 -0.79 11.98
CA GLU A 126 -16.53 -1.61 13.12
C GLU A 126 -15.47 -2.66 13.49
N LEU A 127 -14.95 -3.39 12.50
CA LEU A 127 -13.90 -4.38 12.72
C LEU A 127 -12.62 -3.74 13.27
N ILE A 128 -12.23 -2.56 12.76
CA ILE A 128 -11.07 -1.81 13.27
C ILE A 128 -11.30 -1.30 14.70
N ARG A 129 -12.52 -0.92 15.06
CA ARG A 129 -12.86 -0.60 16.46
C ARG A 129 -12.71 -1.82 17.36
N ALA A 130 -13.18 -2.99 16.93
CA ALA A 130 -13.03 -4.23 17.69
C ALA A 130 -11.56 -4.64 17.85
N LEU A 131 -10.75 -4.50 16.80
CA LEU A 131 -9.30 -4.73 16.86
C LEU A 131 -8.61 -3.80 17.86
N ASN A 132 -8.95 -2.50 17.88
CA ASN A 132 -8.43 -1.58 18.89
C ASN A 132 -8.88 -1.95 20.31
N ALA A 133 -10.10 -2.42 20.49
CA ALA A 133 -10.60 -2.80 21.81
C ALA A 133 -9.94 -4.07 22.36
N ALA A 134 -9.60 -5.02 21.48
CA ALA A 134 -9.05 -6.32 21.88
C ALA A 134 -7.51 -6.39 21.83
N LEU A 135 -6.90 -5.70 20.88
CA LEU A 135 -5.46 -5.77 20.58
C LEU A 135 -4.76 -4.41 20.65
N GLY A 136 -5.50 -3.33 20.85
CA GLY A 136 -4.92 -2.00 20.95
C GLY A 136 -4.56 -1.65 22.39
N ASP A 137 -3.42 -1.00 22.54
CA ASP A 137 -2.83 -0.54 23.80
C ASP A 137 -1.90 0.66 23.52
N ASP A 138 -0.94 0.92 24.42
CA ASP A 138 0.06 1.99 24.24
C ASP A 138 1.05 1.67 23.09
N ASP A 139 1.25 0.38 22.80
CA ASP A 139 2.20 -0.11 21.81
C ASP A 139 1.53 -0.28 20.44
N VAL A 140 0.26 -0.68 20.39
CA VAL A 140 -0.47 -0.99 19.15
C VAL A 140 -1.70 -0.11 18.99
N ARG A 141 -1.82 0.55 17.83
CA ARG A 141 -3.03 1.29 17.47
C ARG A 141 -3.44 1.09 16.01
N PHE A 142 -4.71 0.80 15.77
CA PHE A 142 -5.29 0.72 14.43
C PHE A 142 -6.08 1.98 14.08
N PHE A 143 -5.98 2.44 12.84
CA PHE A 143 -6.67 3.62 12.33
C PHE A 143 -7.54 3.23 11.14
N PRO A 144 -8.86 3.49 11.19
CA PRO A 144 -9.76 3.18 10.09
C PRO A 144 -9.41 4.03 8.87
N GLY A 145 -9.53 3.42 7.69
CA GLY A 145 -9.11 3.98 6.41
C GLY A 145 -10.23 3.76 5.39
N ILE A 146 -9.87 3.41 4.15
CA ILE A 146 -10.86 3.25 3.08
C ILE A 146 -10.99 1.78 2.70
N SER A 147 -12.23 1.27 2.77
CA SER A 147 -12.59 -0.11 2.52
C SER A 147 -11.69 -1.02 3.37
N TYR A 148 -11.03 -2.00 2.77
CA TYR A 148 -10.12 -2.91 3.46
C TYR A 148 -8.77 -2.29 3.86
N ARG A 149 -8.43 -1.06 3.45
CA ARG A 149 -7.11 -0.45 3.64
C ARG A 149 -7.09 0.42 4.89
N HIS A 150 -6.35 -0.02 5.90
CA HIS A 150 -6.20 0.67 7.18
C HIS A 150 -4.73 0.88 7.52
N ILE A 151 -4.50 1.49 8.67
CA ILE A 151 -3.17 1.75 9.20
C ILE A 151 -3.03 1.10 10.58
N CYS A 152 -1.89 0.47 10.83
CA CYS A 152 -1.47 0.02 12.16
C CYS A 152 -0.21 0.80 12.54
N ARG A 153 -0.23 1.49 13.68
CA ARG A 153 0.93 2.17 14.25
C ARG A 153 1.44 1.35 15.42
N LEU A 154 2.76 1.13 15.44
CA LEU A 154 3.45 0.46 16.52
C LEU A 154 4.39 1.46 17.22
N THR A 155 4.38 1.49 18.55
CA THR A 155 5.30 2.27 19.38
C THR A 155 6.44 1.38 19.87
N ASP A 156 7.67 1.88 19.85
CA ASP A 156 8.87 1.20 20.34
C ASP A 156 9.21 -0.15 19.64
N HIS A 157 8.65 -0.38 18.45
CA HIS A 157 8.89 -1.54 17.59
C HIS A 157 9.62 -1.18 16.29
N MET A 158 10.70 -0.40 16.38
CA MET A 158 11.43 0.10 15.21
C MET A 158 12.04 -1.03 14.36
N GLU A 159 12.42 -2.14 15.00
CA GLU A 159 12.93 -3.36 14.38
C GLU A 159 11.94 -3.99 13.39
N ALA A 160 10.63 -3.73 13.53
CA ALA A 160 9.62 -4.24 12.61
C ALA A 160 9.82 -3.72 11.17
N LEU A 161 10.49 -2.58 10.97
CA LEU A 161 10.82 -2.04 9.64
C LEU A 161 11.85 -2.89 8.88
N GLU A 162 12.60 -3.75 9.58
CA GLU A 162 13.55 -4.67 8.97
C GLU A 162 12.86 -5.95 8.46
N ALA A 163 11.57 -6.13 8.77
CA ALA A 163 10.81 -7.29 8.33
C ALA A 163 10.55 -7.23 6.82
N GLU A 164 10.82 -8.35 6.15
CA GLU A 164 10.45 -8.55 4.76
C GLU A 164 8.97 -8.93 4.70
N CYS A 165 8.16 -8.06 4.08
CA CYS A 165 6.70 -8.21 4.03
C CYS A 165 6.22 -8.26 2.58
N THR A 166 5.22 -9.10 2.30
CA THR A 166 4.56 -9.14 0.99
C THR A 166 3.20 -8.47 1.05
N PRO A 167 2.85 -7.53 0.15
CA PRO A 167 1.51 -6.95 0.09
C PRO A 167 0.42 -8.00 -0.18
N ALA A 168 -0.72 -7.90 0.52
CA ALA A 168 -1.80 -8.88 0.37
C ALA A 168 -2.33 -9.03 -1.07
N HIS A 169 -2.30 -7.95 -1.85
CA HIS A 169 -2.81 -7.92 -3.23
C HIS A 169 -1.89 -8.63 -4.24
N ASP A 170 -0.68 -8.99 -3.84
CA ASP A 170 0.26 -9.76 -4.67
C ASP A 170 0.12 -11.28 -4.43
N ILE A 171 -0.73 -11.70 -3.50
CA ILE A 171 -0.89 -13.11 -3.07
C ILE A 171 -2.28 -13.70 -3.43
N PRO A 172 -3.00 -13.30 -4.51
CA PRO A 172 -4.35 -13.83 -4.74
C PRO A 172 -4.32 -15.36 -4.91
N GLY A 173 -5.05 -16.06 -4.04
CA GLY A 173 -5.12 -17.52 -4.01
C GLY A 173 -3.85 -18.23 -3.54
N GLY A 174 -2.79 -17.52 -3.13
CA GLY A 174 -1.53 -18.12 -2.61
C GLY A 174 -1.65 -18.68 -1.19
N ALA A 175 -0.77 -19.60 -0.81
CA ALA A 175 -0.69 -20.12 0.56
C ALA A 175 -0.02 -19.09 1.47
N ILE A 176 -0.71 -18.63 2.52
CA ILE A 176 -0.23 -17.49 3.30
C ILE A 176 1.10 -17.76 4.03
N SER A 177 1.37 -19.02 4.37
CA SER A 177 2.62 -19.47 5.00
C SER A 177 3.86 -19.03 4.23
N ASP A 178 3.74 -18.92 2.91
CA ASP A 178 4.84 -18.60 2.00
C ASP A 178 5.09 -17.09 1.88
N TYR A 179 4.25 -16.27 2.52
CA TYR A 179 4.28 -14.81 2.38
C TYR A 179 4.13 -14.06 3.71
N LEU A 180 4.00 -14.78 4.83
CA LEU A 180 4.03 -14.16 6.17
C LEU A 180 5.36 -13.39 6.35
N PRO A 181 5.35 -12.29 7.14
CA PRO A 181 6.56 -11.51 7.40
C PRO A 181 7.74 -12.37 7.85
N ARG A 182 8.94 -12.05 7.34
CA ARG A 182 10.20 -12.75 7.64
C ARG A 182 11.29 -11.79 8.10
N GLY A 183 12.35 -12.33 8.69
CA GLY A 183 13.50 -11.55 9.15
C GLY A 183 13.31 -10.95 10.54
N ASN A 184 14.13 -9.93 10.84
CA ASN A 184 14.09 -9.25 12.13
C ASN A 184 12.77 -8.46 12.30
N GLY A 185 12.25 -8.40 13.52
CA GLY A 185 10.97 -7.73 13.82
C GLY A 185 9.70 -8.42 13.30
N ALA A 186 9.81 -9.44 12.45
CA ALA A 186 8.66 -10.15 11.88
C ALA A 186 7.84 -10.99 12.89
N GLY A 187 8.43 -11.35 14.04
CA GLY A 187 7.75 -12.12 15.09
C GLY A 187 6.51 -11.40 15.61
N PHE A 188 6.68 -10.13 16.00
CA PHE A 188 5.60 -9.30 16.52
C PHE A 188 4.48 -9.07 15.48
N LEU A 189 4.85 -8.81 14.23
CA LEU A 189 3.87 -8.64 13.14
C LEU A 189 3.03 -9.92 12.94
N ARG A 190 3.66 -11.10 12.91
CA ARG A 190 2.98 -12.39 12.77
C ARG A 190 2.08 -12.70 13.96
N GLU A 191 2.51 -12.36 15.17
CA GLU A 191 1.70 -12.53 16.37
C GLU A 191 0.44 -11.66 16.30
N LEU A 192 0.59 -10.37 15.96
CA LEU A 192 -0.54 -9.45 15.87
C LEU A 192 -1.52 -9.86 14.75
N MET A 193 -0.99 -10.30 13.61
CA MET A 193 -1.76 -10.93 12.53
C MET A 193 -2.53 -12.15 13.02
N ALA A 194 -1.90 -13.08 13.75
CA ALA A 194 -2.54 -14.29 14.25
C ALA A 194 -3.64 -13.99 15.28
N ARG A 195 -3.35 -13.10 16.25
CA ARG A 195 -4.32 -12.68 17.28
C ARG A 195 -5.56 -11.99 16.69
N SER A 196 -5.42 -11.34 15.53
CA SER A 196 -6.57 -10.74 14.84
C SER A 196 -7.62 -11.75 14.41
N VAL A 197 -7.24 -13.00 14.16
CA VAL A 197 -8.16 -14.05 13.70
C VAL A 197 -9.24 -14.29 14.74
N ASP A 198 -8.88 -14.42 16.01
CA ASP A 198 -9.85 -14.68 17.09
C ASP A 198 -10.84 -13.53 17.28
N VAL A 199 -10.34 -12.29 17.15
CA VAL A 199 -11.16 -11.06 17.26
C VAL A 199 -12.15 -10.97 16.11
N LEU A 200 -11.71 -11.28 14.88
CA LEU A 200 -12.48 -11.07 13.67
C LEU A 200 -13.44 -12.23 13.38
N ALA A 201 -13.04 -13.48 13.62
CA ALA A 201 -13.82 -14.67 13.29
C ALA A 201 -15.19 -14.70 14.01
N SER A 202 -15.25 -14.17 15.23
CA SER A 202 -16.48 -14.15 16.04
C SER A 202 -17.29 -12.85 15.93
N HIS A 203 -16.81 -11.86 15.16
CA HIS A 203 -17.40 -10.53 15.15
C HIS A 203 -18.78 -10.52 14.45
N PRO A 204 -19.80 -9.82 15.01
CA PRO A 204 -21.14 -9.72 14.41
C PRO A 204 -21.16 -9.34 12.93
N VAL A 205 -20.32 -8.38 12.53
CA VAL A 205 -20.16 -7.97 11.12
C VAL A 205 -19.84 -9.16 10.21
N ASN A 206 -18.87 -10.00 10.58
CA ASN A 206 -18.49 -11.13 9.74
C ASN A 206 -19.59 -12.19 9.67
N ARG A 207 -20.31 -12.43 10.77
CA ARG A 207 -21.48 -13.32 10.75
C ARG A 207 -22.56 -12.84 9.78
N VAL A 208 -22.91 -11.55 9.84
CA VAL A 208 -23.90 -10.96 8.92
C VAL A 208 -23.40 -10.97 7.47
N ARG A 209 -22.09 -10.76 7.24
CA ARG A 209 -21.47 -10.91 5.91
C ARG A 209 -21.62 -12.33 5.38
N GLU A 210 -21.35 -13.34 6.20
CA GLU A 210 -21.49 -14.74 5.80
C GLU A 210 -22.95 -15.12 5.54
N GLU A 211 -23.90 -14.67 6.38
CA GLU A 211 -25.34 -14.93 6.23
C GLU A 211 -25.91 -14.44 4.89
N ARG A 212 -25.36 -13.33 4.36
CA ARG A 212 -25.76 -12.79 3.05
C ARG A 212 -24.88 -13.24 1.87
N GLY A 213 -23.91 -14.12 2.12
CA GLY A 213 -23.01 -14.67 1.10
C GLY A 213 -21.83 -13.77 0.71
N ASP A 214 -21.55 -12.72 1.48
CA ASP A 214 -20.38 -11.86 1.30
C ASP A 214 -19.11 -12.50 1.88
N VAL A 215 -17.95 -12.06 1.37
CA VAL A 215 -16.65 -12.53 1.84
C VAL A 215 -16.32 -11.92 3.22
N PRO A 216 -16.11 -12.70 4.28
CA PRO A 216 -15.76 -12.17 5.61
C PRO A 216 -14.32 -11.65 5.65
N ALA A 217 -14.08 -10.65 6.49
CA ALA A 217 -12.74 -10.15 6.82
C ALA A 217 -12.24 -10.81 8.11
N ASN A 218 -11.52 -11.91 8.00
CA ASN A 218 -11.20 -12.79 9.14
C ASN A 218 -9.74 -12.72 9.63
N MET A 219 -8.92 -11.85 9.03
CA MET A 219 -7.54 -11.63 9.46
C MET A 219 -7.08 -10.23 9.04
N ILE A 220 -6.18 -9.61 9.82
CA ILE A 220 -5.41 -8.46 9.36
C ILE A 220 -4.14 -8.92 8.63
N TRP A 221 -3.72 -8.16 7.63
CA TRP A 221 -2.46 -8.36 6.93
C TRP A 221 -1.61 -7.07 6.99
N LEU A 222 -0.53 -7.12 7.77
CA LEU A 222 0.41 -6.01 7.97
C LEU A 222 1.57 -6.06 6.96
N PHE A 223 1.82 -4.93 6.32
CA PHE A 223 2.95 -4.74 5.41
C PHE A 223 3.24 -3.24 5.32
N TRP A 224 4.51 -2.85 5.18
CA TRP A 224 4.89 -1.44 5.24
C TRP A 224 4.96 -0.77 3.86
N GLY A 225 5.25 -1.56 2.81
CA GLY A 225 5.43 -1.07 1.43
C GLY A 225 6.74 -0.33 1.26
#